data_AF-A0A9Q4G600-F1
#
_entry.id   AF-A0A9Q4G600-F1
#
_cell.length_a   1.000
_cell.length_b   1.000
_cell.length_c   1.000
_cell.angle_alpha   90.00
_cell.angle_beta   90.00
_cell.angle_gamma   90.00
#
_symmetry.space_group_name_H-M   'P 1'
#
loop_
_entity.id
_entity.type
_entity.pdbx_description
1 polymer ?
#
loop_
_entity_poly.entity_id
_entity_poly.type
_entity_poly.pdbx_seq_one_letter_code
_entity_poly.pdbx_strand_id
1 'polypeptide(L)'
;MKKFIIPIFFLLLLSAGCSKDGHQKKVTPRTFKNMVLQAVSGDKTANEALQGLIDLEDFPVNKGFNSLVADSFKTNGKRYYYVKLEYPNPVYNRYAVYNEKFNLLLLDKSLNGDMAIDFFVKDNMTFIKLAESFISKGALSLKRLSLYKVGSDNIKLVFRSYYSLNKPDAFFSQELGSITKDSITTEINVPEEVSSVKKDKFVYSAKDERYVSSKNYFDRIIKQQVNSFDFPAELPEVKDEKSAKEISQSK
;
A
#
# COMPACT_ATOMS: atom_id res chain seq x y z
N MET A 1 -72.47 37.63 12.29
CA MET A 1 -71.19 37.56 13.04
C MET A 1 -70.97 36.09 13.41
N LYS A 2 -69.90 35.35 13.09
CA LYS A 2 -68.54 35.64 12.64
C LYS A 2 -68.16 34.62 11.53
N LYS A 3 -67.48 35.08 10.48
CA LYS A 3 -66.87 34.23 9.45
C LYS A 3 -65.51 33.74 9.98
N PHE A 4 -65.25 32.45 10.01
CA PHE A 4 -63.92 31.91 10.23
C PHE A 4 -63.18 31.88 8.88
N ILE A 5 -62.23 32.80 8.71
CA ILE A 5 -61.29 32.81 7.60
C ILE A 5 -60.10 31.94 8.04
N ILE A 6 -59.94 30.77 7.43
CA ILE A 6 -58.72 29.96 7.55
C ILE A 6 -57.71 30.54 6.56
N PRO A 7 -56.52 31.01 6.99
CA PRO A 7 -55.53 31.50 6.04
C PRO A 7 -54.83 30.31 5.37
N ILE A 8 -55.06 30.18 4.07
CA ILE A 8 -54.27 29.39 3.13
C ILE A 8 -52.89 30.07 3.03
N PHE A 9 -51.95 29.70 3.89
CA PHE A 9 -50.57 30.20 3.82
C PHE A 9 -49.52 29.19 4.28
N PHE A 10 -49.68 27.90 3.93
CA PHE A 10 -48.66 26.89 4.22
C PHE A 10 -48.56 25.77 3.16
N LEU A 11 -48.84 26.09 1.88
CA LEU A 11 -48.73 25.14 0.77
C LEU A 11 -47.84 25.66 -0.39
N LEU A 12 -46.85 26.49 -0.08
CA LEU A 12 -45.88 27.04 -1.05
C LEU A 12 -44.41 26.71 -0.72
N LEU A 13 -44.15 25.81 0.24
CA LEU A 13 -42.79 25.42 0.65
C LEU A 13 -42.31 24.06 0.08
N LEU A 14 -43.02 23.47 -0.89
CA LEU A 14 -42.65 22.16 -1.46
C LEU A 14 -41.99 22.21 -2.85
N SER A 15 -41.61 23.39 -3.36
CA SER A 15 -40.97 23.51 -4.67
C SER A 15 -39.58 24.18 -4.62
N ALA A 16 -38.72 23.70 -3.72
CA ALA A 16 -37.27 23.90 -3.81
C ALA A 16 -36.57 22.55 -3.96
N GLY A 17 -37.08 21.71 -4.89
CA GLY A 17 -36.32 20.58 -5.42
C GLY A 17 -35.22 21.10 -6.32
N CYS A 18 -34.06 21.41 -5.74
CA CYS A 18 -32.84 21.69 -6.48
C CYS A 18 -32.43 20.38 -7.18
N SER A 19 -32.91 20.14 -8.40
CA SER A 19 -32.37 19.10 -9.26
C SER A 19 -30.99 19.56 -9.72
N LYS A 20 -29.98 19.29 -8.90
CA LYS A 20 -28.63 19.16 -9.43
C LYS A 20 -28.65 17.88 -10.27
N ASP A 21 -28.95 18.04 -11.55
CA ASP A 21 -28.53 17.09 -12.58
C ASP A 21 -27.00 17.04 -12.56
N GLY A 22 -26.49 16.26 -11.61
CA GLY A 22 -25.10 15.89 -11.55
C GLY A 22 -24.88 14.94 -12.71
N HIS A 23 -24.52 15.48 -13.87
CA HIS A 23 -23.68 14.77 -14.79
C HIS A 23 -22.48 14.28 -13.99
N GLN A 24 -22.54 13.03 -13.49
CA GLN A 24 -21.41 12.38 -12.88
C GLN A 24 -20.32 12.41 -13.94
N LYS A 25 -19.33 13.28 -13.75
CA LYS A 25 -18.19 13.39 -14.66
C LYS A 25 -17.69 11.97 -14.88
N LYS A 26 -17.72 11.52 -16.14
CA LYS A 26 -17.27 10.19 -16.52
C LYS A 26 -15.87 10.01 -15.95
N VAL A 27 -15.72 9.03 -15.07
CA VAL A 27 -14.46 8.75 -14.38
C VAL A 27 -13.48 8.18 -15.41
N THR A 28 -12.33 8.84 -15.56
CA THR A 28 -11.26 8.44 -16.48
C THR A 28 -9.92 8.32 -15.72
N PRO A 29 -8.92 7.59 -16.27
CA PRO A 29 -7.57 7.60 -15.70
C PRO A 29 -7.00 9.02 -15.53
N ARG A 30 -7.35 9.96 -16.42
CA ARG A 30 -6.92 11.35 -16.32
C ARG A 30 -7.56 12.08 -15.13
N THR A 31 -8.87 11.93 -14.92
CA THR A 31 -9.54 12.56 -13.78
C THR A 31 -9.08 11.95 -12.46
N PHE A 32 -8.80 10.64 -12.43
CA PHE A 32 -8.18 9.99 -11.28
C PHE A 32 -6.81 10.57 -10.96
N LYS A 33 -5.91 10.60 -11.94
CA LYS A 33 -4.56 11.18 -11.77
C LYS A 33 -4.60 12.62 -11.25
N ASN A 34 -5.51 13.44 -11.78
CA ASN A 34 -5.67 14.82 -11.32
C ASN A 34 -6.13 14.90 -9.85
N MET A 35 -7.09 14.05 -9.45
CA MET A 35 -7.57 13.98 -8.06
C MET A 35 -6.44 13.57 -7.10
N VAL A 36 -5.62 12.59 -7.51
CA VAL A 36 -4.43 12.18 -6.74
C VAL A 36 -3.45 13.34 -6.60
N LEU A 37 -3.16 14.07 -7.69
CA LEU A 37 -2.27 15.24 -7.68
C LEU A 37 -2.78 16.35 -6.76
N GLN A 38 -4.09 16.58 -6.71
CA GLN A 38 -4.71 17.54 -5.78
C GLN A 38 -4.55 17.08 -4.32
N ALA A 39 -4.84 15.80 -4.04
CA ALA A 39 -4.73 15.25 -2.69
C ALA A 39 -3.29 15.33 -2.14
N VAL A 40 -2.27 14.94 -2.94
CA VAL A 40 -0.86 15.05 -2.53
C VAL A 40 -0.37 16.49 -2.40
N SER A 41 -1.10 17.44 -2.99
CA SER A 41 -0.83 18.88 -2.86
C SER A 41 -1.51 19.50 -1.63
N GLY A 42 -2.25 18.72 -0.85
CA GLY A 42 -2.95 19.15 0.36
C GLY A 42 -4.43 19.54 0.16
N ASP A 43 -5.03 19.25 -1.00
CA ASP A 43 -6.46 19.47 -1.19
C ASP A 43 -7.29 18.48 -0.37
N LYS A 44 -7.96 19.00 0.67
CA LYS A 44 -8.79 18.21 1.58
C LYS A 44 -9.95 17.51 0.87
N THR A 45 -10.60 18.17 -0.08
CA THR A 45 -11.77 17.61 -0.78
C THR A 45 -11.34 16.44 -1.67
N ALA A 46 -10.23 16.60 -2.38
CA ALA A 46 -9.67 15.51 -3.20
C ALA A 46 -9.20 14.34 -2.33
N ASN A 47 -8.59 14.62 -1.18
CA ASN A 47 -8.15 13.58 -0.25
C ASN A 47 -9.31 12.82 0.38
N GLU A 48 -10.41 13.51 0.74
CA GLU A 48 -11.65 12.90 1.21
C GLU A 48 -12.30 12.03 0.14
N ALA A 49 -12.30 12.48 -1.13
CA ALA A 49 -12.78 11.68 -2.25
C ALA A 49 -11.95 10.39 -2.48
N LEU A 50 -10.68 10.41 -2.09
CA LEU A 50 -9.77 9.26 -2.07
C LEU A 50 -9.71 8.57 -0.70
N GLN A 51 -10.67 8.85 0.18
CA GLN A 51 -10.83 8.21 1.49
C GLN A 51 -9.58 8.29 2.38
N GLY A 52 -8.90 9.43 2.37
CA GLY A 52 -7.73 9.67 3.23
C GLY A 52 -6.47 8.99 2.71
N LEU A 53 -6.21 9.09 1.40
CA LEU A 53 -4.95 8.64 0.80
C LEU A 53 -3.73 9.22 1.52
N ILE A 54 -3.80 10.50 1.89
CA ILE A 54 -2.77 11.26 2.59
C ILE A 54 -3.24 11.61 4.00
N ASP A 55 -2.36 11.46 4.98
CA ASP A 55 -2.58 11.90 6.36
C ASP A 55 -2.22 13.37 6.47
N LEU A 56 -3.18 14.26 6.21
CA LEU A 56 -2.94 15.70 6.05
C LEU A 56 -2.40 16.40 7.31
N GLU A 57 -2.60 15.81 8.49
CA GLU A 57 -2.14 16.38 9.78
C GLU A 57 -0.65 16.16 10.02
N ASP A 58 -0.11 15.01 9.59
CA ASP A 58 1.28 14.61 9.84
C ASP A 58 2.19 14.84 8.62
N PHE A 59 1.60 15.23 7.49
CA PHE A 59 2.30 15.39 6.22
C PHE A 59 3.27 16.59 6.26
N PRO A 60 4.59 16.39 6.06
CA PRO A 60 5.53 17.48 6.02
C PRO A 60 5.21 18.36 4.82
N VAL A 61 5.16 19.67 5.07
CA VAL A 61 4.80 20.74 4.11
C VAL A 61 5.77 20.82 2.91
N ASN A 62 6.80 19.96 2.84
CA ASN A 62 7.71 19.84 1.71
C ASN A 62 7.19 18.83 0.66
N LYS A 63 6.63 19.40 -0.41
CA LYS A 63 5.80 18.81 -1.48
C LYS A 63 6.51 17.84 -2.44
N GLY A 64 7.69 17.32 -2.09
CA GLY A 64 8.49 16.47 -2.99
C GLY A 64 8.19 14.99 -2.80
N PHE A 65 7.73 14.32 -3.86
CA PHE A 65 7.76 12.86 -3.96
C PHE A 65 8.89 12.43 -4.89
N ASN A 66 9.54 11.31 -4.60
CA ASN A 66 10.50 10.66 -5.48
C ASN A 66 9.78 10.10 -6.72
N SER A 67 8.58 9.54 -6.52
CA SER A 67 7.75 9.01 -7.60
C SER A 67 6.26 9.08 -7.27
N LEU A 68 5.46 9.37 -8.30
CA LEU A 68 4.00 9.30 -8.26
C LEU A 68 3.52 8.58 -9.51
N VAL A 69 2.89 7.43 -9.31
CA VAL A 69 2.16 6.72 -10.36
C VAL A 69 0.69 6.68 -9.96
N ALA A 70 -0.18 7.16 -10.83
CA ALA A 70 -1.62 7.05 -10.71
C ALA A 70 -2.16 6.55 -12.04
N ASP A 71 -2.60 5.30 -12.07
CA ASP A 71 -2.96 4.61 -13.30
C ASP A 71 -4.09 3.60 -13.04
N SER A 72 -4.40 2.76 -14.02
CA SER A 72 -5.46 1.77 -13.97
C SER A 72 -5.01 0.44 -14.55
N PHE A 73 -5.61 -0.64 -14.07
CA PHE A 73 -5.48 -1.97 -14.67
C PHE A 73 -6.86 -2.58 -14.84
N LYS A 74 -6.95 -3.65 -15.63
CA LYS A 74 -8.18 -4.42 -15.82
C LYS A 74 -7.94 -5.88 -15.48
N THR A 75 -8.86 -6.46 -14.73
CA THR A 75 -8.89 -7.90 -14.47
C THR A 75 -10.33 -8.34 -14.29
N ASN A 76 -10.68 -9.53 -14.77
CA ASN A 76 -12.04 -10.09 -14.67
C ASN A 76 -13.14 -9.13 -15.19
N GLY A 77 -12.85 -8.41 -16.28
CA GLY A 77 -13.78 -7.44 -16.88
C GLY A 77 -13.99 -6.13 -16.10
N LYS A 78 -13.42 -6.00 -14.89
CA LYS A 78 -13.51 -4.79 -14.05
C LYS A 78 -12.24 -3.95 -14.20
N ARG A 79 -12.39 -2.62 -14.22
CA ARG A 79 -11.27 -1.70 -14.09
C ARG A 79 -11.02 -1.36 -12.62
N TYR A 80 -9.75 -1.24 -12.29
CA TYR A 80 -9.27 -0.77 -11.01
C TYR A 80 -8.34 0.41 -11.25
N TYR A 81 -8.26 1.30 -10.28
CA TYR A 81 -7.33 2.42 -10.27
C TYR A 81 -6.34 2.21 -9.14
N TYR A 82 -5.07 2.55 -9.33
CA TYR A 82 -4.07 2.41 -8.29
C TYR A 82 -3.16 3.63 -8.20
N VAL A 83 -2.67 3.87 -7.00
CA VAL A 83 -1.70 4.90 -6.68
C VAL A 83 -0.47 4.26 -6.06
N LYS A 84 0.71 4.65 -6.55
CA LYS A 84 2.02 4.39 -5.95
C LYS A 84 2.66 5.74 -5.64
N LEU A 85 2.90 6.02 -4.36
CA LEU A 85 3.58 7.22 -3.89
C LEU A 85 4.85 6.83 -3.13
N GLU A 86 5.97 7.37 -3.59
CA GLU A 86 7.29 7.19 -2.99
C GLU A 86 7.81 8.56 -2.55
N TYR A 87 8.09 8.70 -1.26
CA TYR A 87 8.64 9.91 -0.66
C TYR A 87 10.09 9.69 -0.23
N PRO A 88 10.90 10.77 -0.10
CA PRO A 88 12.22 10.69 0.51
C PRO A 88 12.19 10.05 1.90
N ASN A 89 11.14 10.35 2.68
CA ASN A 89 10.87 9.70 3.95
C ASN A 89 9.81 8.60 3.73
N PRO A 90 10.17 7.31 3.88
CA PRO A 90 9.30 6.21 3.53
C PRO A 90 8.07 6.06 4.42
N VAL A 91 8.01 6.70 5.59
CA VAL A 91 6.79 6.69 6.44
C VAL A 91 5.57 7.27 5.70
N TYR A 92 5.80 8.10 4.68
CA TYR A 92 4.76 8.69 3.84
C TYR A 92 4.50 7.90 2.55
N ASN A 93 5.19 6.79 2.31
CA ASN A 93 4.92 5.94 1.15
C ASN A 93 3.51 5.38 1.21
N ARG A 94 2.83 5.36 0.07
CA ARG A 94 1.46 4.84 -0.04
C ARG A 94 1.35 3.96 -1.26
N TYR A 95 0.68 2.82 -1.08
CA TYR A 95 0.10 2.06 -2.17
C TYR A 95 -1.39 1.93 -1.95
N ALA A 96 -2.20 2.38 -2.91
CA ALA A 96 -3.65 2.34 -2.80
C ALA A 96 -4.29 1.79 -4.06
N VAL A 97 -5.40 1.08 -3.91
CA VAL A 97 -6.20 0.56 -5.03
C VAL A 97 -7.67 0.90 -4.81
N TYR A 98 -8.33 1.30 -5.89
CA TYR A 98 -9.73 1.74 -5.91
C TYR A 98 -10.50 1.00 -7.01
N ASN A 99 -11.80 0.85 -6.81
CA ASN A 99 -12.70 0.35 -7.86
C ASN A 99 -13.10 1.46 -8.86
N GLU A 100 -13.95 1.13 -9.83
CA GLU A 100 -14.43 2.08 -10.85
C GLU A 100 -15.22 3.28 -10.29
N LYS A 101 -15.75 3.15 -9.08
CA LYS A 101 -16.48 4.20 -8.35
C LYS A 101 -15.58 4.98 -7.39
N PHE A 102 -14.26 4.75 -7.44
CA PHE A 102 -13.28 5.29 -6.51
C PHE A 102 -13.48 4.90 -5.04
N ASN A 103 -14.17 3.79 -4.78
CA ASN A 103 -14.15 3.22 -3.43
C ASN A 103 -12.77 2.60 -3.18
N LEU A 104 -12.17 2.93 -2.05
CA LEU A 104 -10.90 2.36 -1.61
C LEU A 104 -11.07 0.86 -1.33
N LEU A 105 -10.22 0.05 -1.95
CA LEU A 105 -10.18 -1.41 -1.78
C LEU A 105 -8.95 -1.86 -0.98
N LEU A 106 -7.88 -1.08 -1.04
CA LEU A 106 -6.61 -1.30 -0.36
C LEU A 106 -5.93 0.04 -0.12
N LEU A 107 -5.39 0.24 1.08
CA LEU A 107 -4.43 1.29 1.40
C LEU A 107 -3.33 0.68 2.26
N ASP A 108 -2.12 0.66 1.74
CA ASP A 108 -0.93 0.19 2.44
C ASP A 108 0.01 1.36 2.74
N LYS A 109 0.24 1.58 4.04
CA LYS A 109 1.10 2.64 4.59
C LYS A 109 2.39 2.10 5.20
N SER A 110 2.66 0.80 5.07
CA SER A 110 3.75 0.12 5.77
C SER A 110 4.99 -0.13 4.91
N LEU A 111 5.14 0.65 3.84
CA LEU A 111 6.11 0.47 2.76
C LEU A 111 7.36 1.29 3.05
N ASN A 112 8.54 0.69 2.90
CA ASN A 112 9.79 1.24 3.45
C ASN A 112 10.76 1.80 2.40
N GLY A 113 10.45 1.70 1.11
CA GLY A 113 11.32 2.21 0.06
C GLY A 113 10.72 2.12 -1.33
N ASP A 114 11.58 1.94 -2.33
CA ASP A 114 11.22 1.97 -3.74
C ASP A 114 10.39 0.74 -4.12
N MET A 115 9.29 0.96 -4.83
CA MET A 115 8.28 -0.04 -5.11
C MET A 115 8.19 -0.36 -6.60
N ALA A 116 8.16 -1.65 -6.90
CA ALA A 116 7.81 -2.22 -8.19
C ALA A 116 6.51 -3.00 -8.07
N ILE A 117 5.58 -2.75 -8.99
CA ILE A 117 4.25 -3.37 -9.01
C ILE A 117 4.14 -4.23 -10.26
N ASP A 118 3.64 -5.45 -10.09
CA ASP A 118 3.31 -6.38 -11.15
C ASP A 118 1.96 -7.06 -10.86
N PHE A 119 1.29 -7.54 -11.90
CA PHE A 119 -0.02 -8.17 -11.80
C PHE A 119 0.02 -9.53 -12.48
N PHE A 120 -0.43 -10.57 -11.78
CA PHE A 120 -0.44 -11.91 -12.35
C PHE A 120 -1.64 -12.73 -11.90
N VAL A 121 -1.96 -13.76 -12.67
CA VAL A 121 -3.00 -14.74 -12.35
C VAL A 121 -2.34 -16.08 -12.09
N LYS A 122 -2.71 -16.74 -11.00
CA LYS A 122 -2.26 -18.09 -10.65
C LYS A 122 -3.41 -18.86 -10.02
N ASP A 123 -3.67 -20.07 -10.51
CA ASP A 123 -4.76 -20.94 -10.04
C ASP A 123 -6.12 -20.21 -9.94
N ASN A 124 -6.49 -19.47 -10.99
CA ASN A 124 -7.70 -18.64 -11.06
C ASN A 124 -7.81 -17.55 -9.99
N MET A 125 -6.71 -17.20 -9.33
CA MET A 125 -6.62 -16.07 -8.40
C MET A 125 -5.79 -14.95 -9.04
N THR A 126 -6.31 -13.74 -9.01
CA THR A 126 -5.56 -12.55 -9.43
C THR A 126 -4.79 -11.99 -8.23
N PHE A 127 -3.50 -11.74 -8.43
CA PHE A 127 -2.62 -11.14 -7.44
C PHE A 127 -2.02 -9.83 -7.95
N ILE A 128 -1.86 -8.91 -7.01
CA ILE A 128 -0.99 -7.76 -7.14
C ILE A 128 0.30 -8.10 -6.39
N LYS A 129 1.42 -8.09 -7.11
CA LYS A 129 2.76 -8.25 -6.58
C LYS A 129 3.35 -6.86 -6.34
N LEU A 130 3.73 -6.56 -5.10
CA LEU A 130 4.48 -5.36 -4.76
C LEU A 130 5.82 -5.79 -4.17
N ALA A 131 6.89 -5.60 -4.93
CA ALA A 131 8.25 -5.73 -4.46
C ALA A 131 8.77 -4.36 -4.02
N GLU A 132 9.31 -4.26 -2.82
CA GLU A 132 9.93 -3.04 -2.32
C GLU A 132 11.41 -3.27 -2.00
N SER A 133 12.24 -2.24 -2.21
CA SER A 133 13.67 -2.22 -1.89
C SER A 133 13.99 -1.05 -0.98
N PHE A 134 14.74 -1.27 0.10
CA PHE A 134 15.10 -0.23 1.05
C PHE A 134 16.42 -0.51 1.75
N ILE A 135 17.03 0.54 2.31
CA ILE A 135 18.26 0.46 3.09
C ILE A 135 17.92 0.48 4.59
N SER A 136 18.55 -0.41 5.35
CA SER A 136 18.51 -0.44 6.82
C SER A 136 19.93 -0.32 7.37
N LYS A 137 20.08 0.33 8.53
CA LYS A 137 21.37 0.57 9.20
C LYS A 137 22.46 1.16 8.28
N GLY A 138 22.07 1.98 7.30
CA GLY A 138 22.98 2.65 6.35
C GLY A 138 23.62 1.75 5.28
N ALA A 139 23.72 0.43 5.48
CA ALA A 139 24.47 -0.45 4.60
C ALA A 139 23.74 -1.74 4.18
N LEU A 140 22.62 -2.09 4.83
CA LEU A 140 21.88 -3.32 4.53
C LEU A 140 20.81 -3.05 3.49
N SER A 141 20.98 -3.59 2.28
CA SER A 141 19.94 -3.50 1.26
C SER A 141 18.97 -4.67 1.39
N LEU A 142 17.75 -4.36 1.79
CA LEU A 142 16.66 -5.31 1.98
C LEU A 142 15.68 -5.21 0.83
N LYS A 143 15.11 -6.35 0.45
CA LYS A 143 13.93 -6.39 -0.39
C LYS A 143 12.84 -7.22 0.24
N ARG A 144 11.61 -6.71 0.17
CA ARG A 144 10.42 -7.33 0.73
C ARG A 144 9.36 -7.47 -0.35
N LEU A 145 8.63 -8.57 -0.30
CA LEU A 145 7.60 -8.89 -1.27
C LEU A 145 6.25 -8.94 -0.56
N SER A 146 5.26 -8.26 -1.14
CA SER A 146 3.87 -8.30 -0.71
C SER A 146 3.02 -8.86 -1.84
N LEU A 147 2.14 -9.80 -1.53
CA LEU A 147 1.10 -10.26 -2.45
C LEU A 147 -0.26 -9.86 -1.91
N TYR A 148 -1.01 -9.13 -2.72
CA TYR A 148 -2.40 -8.81 -2.45
C TYR A 148 -3.30 -9.64 -3.36
N LYS A 149 -4.27 -10.35 -2.77
CA LYS A 149 -5.25 -11.11 -3.53
C LYS A 149 -6.41 -10.18 -3.90
N VAL A 150 -6.75 -10.14 -5.19
CA VAL A 150 -7.88 -9.34 -5.70
C VAL A 150 -9.16 -10.17 -5.58
N GLY A 151 -10.10 -9.70 -4.74
CA GLY A 151 -11.43 -10.26 -4.59
C GLY A 151 -12.48 -9.49 -5.42
N SER A 152 -13.75 -9.87 -5.25
CA SER A 152 -14.88 -9.19 -5.92
C SER A 152 -15.03 -7.74 -5.49
N ASP A 153 -14.87 -7.49 -4.19
CA ASP A 153 -15.21 -6.23 -3.51
C ASP A 153 -14.13 -5.73 -2.55
N ASN A 154 -13.01 -6.46 -2.42
CA ASN A 154 -11.86 -6.05 -1.61
C ASN A 154 -10.55 -6.55 -2.22
N ILE A 155 -9.44 -5.98 -1.74
CA ILE A 155 -8.08 -6.45 -2.05
C ILE A 155 -7.36 -6.64 -0.73
N LYS A 156 -6.93 -7.87 -0.43
CA LYS A 156 -6.34 -8.21 0.88
C LYS A 156 -4.87 -8.54 0.75
N LEU A 157 -4.03 -8.02 1.65
CA LEU A 157 -2.65 -8.47 1.81
C LEU A 157 -2.67 -9.92 2.34
N VAL A 158 -2.29 -10.88 1.49
CA VAL A 158 -2.34 -12.31 1.83
C VAL A 158 -0.96 -12.90 2.09
N PHE A 159 0.12 -12.22 1.72
CA PHE A 159 1.48 -12.68 1.98
C PHE A 159 2.42 -11.49 2.03
N ARG A 160 3.32 -11.48 3.01
CA ARG A 160 4.45 -10.54 3.07
C ARG A 160 5.65 -11.22 3.70
N SER A 161 6.79 -11.18 3.02
CA SER A 161 8.04 -11.77 3.49
C SER A 161 9.23 -11.01 2.92
N TYR A 162 10.35 -11.00 3.62
CA TYR A 162 11.62 -10.63 3.00
C TYR A 162 11.94 -11.62 1.89
N TYR A 163 12.56 -11.15 0.81
CA TYR A 163 13.01 -12.03 -0.27
C TYR A 163 14.49 -11.81 -0.66
N SER A 164 15.12 -10.74 -0.16
CA SER A 164 16.59 -10.66 -0.17
C SER A 164 17.14 -9.75 0.92
N LEU A 165 18.37 -10.05 1.34
CA LEU A 165 19.27 -9.15 2.07
C LEU A 165 20.62 -9.18 1.36
N ASN A 166 21.10 -8.00 0.97
CA ASN A 166 22.46 -7.78 0.52
C ASN A 166 23.21 -7.00 1.60
N LYS A 167 24.30 -7.58 2.10
CA LYS A 167 25.26 -6.95 3.01
C LYS A 167 26.64 -6.93 2.33
N PRO A 168 27.61 -6.11 2.77
CA PRO A 168 28.89 -5.94 2.07
C PRO A 168 29.63 -7.24 1.73
N ASP A 169 29.49 -8.27 2.56
CA ASP A 169 30.21 -9.54 2.49
C ASP A 169 29.32 -10.76 2.18
N ALA A 170 28.01 -10.62 2.07
CA ALA A 170 27.13 -11.73 1.70
C ALA A 170 25.80 -11.30 1.10
N PHE A 171 25.20 -12.25 0.37
CA PHE A 171 23.88 -12.11 -0.22
C PHE A 171 23.00 -13.30 0.20
N PHE A 172 21.82 -12.98 0.71
CA PHE A 172 20.80 -13.95 1.09
C PHE A 172 19.55 -13.69 0.26
N SER A 173 18.94 -14.76 -0.27
CA SER A 173 17.68 -14.63 -1.00
C SER A 173 16.69 -15.72 -0.66
N GLN A 174 15.42 -15.39 -0.90
CA GLN A 174 14.31 -16.31 -0.89
C GLN A 174 13.51 -16.09 -2.18
N GLU A 175 13.22 -17.16 -2.90
CA GLU A 175 12.48 -17.10 -4.15
C GLU A 175 11.09 -17.73 -3.96
N LEU A 176 10.08 -17.11 -4.57
CA LEU A 176 8.74 -17.70 -4.62
C LEU A 176 8.77 -18.95 -5.49
N GLY A 177 8.41 -20.09 -4.90
CA GLY A 177 8.15 -21.33 -5.60
C GLY A 177 6.69 -21.43 -6.00
N SER A 178 6.04 -22.54 -5.64
CA SER A 178 4.61 -22.74 -5.91
C SER A 178 3.72 -21.80 -5.09
N ILE A 179 2.67 -21.30 -5.74
CA ILE A 179 1.55 -20.57 -5.12
C ILE A 179 0.31 -21.34 -5.50
N THR A 180 -0.42 -21.80 -4.49
CA THR A 180 -1.68 -22.54 -4.62
C THR A 180 -2.70 -21.91 -3.68
N LYS A 181 -3.97 -22.30 -3.78
CA LYS A 181 -5.03 -21.83 -2.85
C LYS A 181 -4.71 -22.14 -1.37
N ASP A 182 -3.96 -23.20 -1.11
CA ASP A 182 -3.73 -23.73 0.25
C ASP A 182 -2.35 -23.36 0.79
N SER A 183 -1.38 -23.07 -0.09
CA SER A 183 -0.03 -22.74 0.35
C SER A 183 0.80 -21.95 -0.66
N ILE A 184 1.77 -21.21 -0.11
CA ILE A 184 2.91 -20.65 -0.80
C ILE A 184 4.16 -21.37 -0.31
N THR A 185 4.98 -21.85 -1.23
CA THR A 185 6.30 -22.42 -0.93
C THR A 185 7.37 -21.48 -1.45
N THR A 186 8.50 -21.43 -0.78
CA THR A 186 9.65 -20.64 -1.20
C THR A 186 10.94 -21.43 -1.07
N GLU A 187 11.93 -21.08 -1.88
CA GLU A 187 13.29 -21.65 -1.81
C GLU A 187 14.23 -20.62 -1.19
N ILE A 188 15.11 -21.07 -0.29
CA ILE A 188 16.00 -20.23 0.50
C ILE A 188 17.44 -20.48 0.06
N ASN A 189 18.09 -19.41 -0.38
CA ASN A 189 19.48 -19.41 -0.80
C ASN A 189 20.29 -18.60 0.22
N VAL A 190 20.91 -19.33 1.14
CA VAL A 190 21.84 -18.81 2.13
C VAL A 190 23.03 -19.76 2.25
N PRO A 191 24.22 -19.26 2.64
CA PRO A 191 25.37 -20.09 2.94
C PRO A 191 25.03 -21.18 3.96
N GLU A 192 25.69 -22.34 3.85
CA GLU A 192 25.36 -23.52 4.66
C GLU A 192 25.68 -23.30 6.15
N GLU A 193 26.71 -22.51 6.43
CA GLU A 193 27.08 -22.05 7.77
C GLU A 193 26.01 -21.16 8.43
N VAL A 194 25.13 -20.52 7.63
CA VAL A 194 24.00 -19.73 8.14
C VAL A 194 22.78 -20.63 8.39
N SER A 195 22.46 -21.52 7.45
CA SER A 195 21.34 -22.45 7.58
C SER A 195 21.39 -23.58 6.55
N SER A 196 21.11 -24.80 7.02
CA SER A 196 20.84 -25.97 6.18
C SER A 196 19.41 -26.00 5.63
N VAL A 197 18.48 -25.17 6.15
CA VAL A 197 17.09 -25.12 5.68
C VAL A 197 17.04 -24.38 4.35
N LYS A 198 16.58 -25.08 3.30
CA LYS A 198 16.50 -24.54 1.94
C LYS A 198 15.09 -24.23 1.46
N LYS A 199 14.05 -24.48 2.26
CA LYS A 199 12.66 -24.24 1.88
C LYS A 199 11.82 -23.73 3.04
N ASP A 200 10.88 -22.87 2.71
CA ASP A 200 9.83 -22.38 3.60
C ASP A 200 8.46 -22.73 3.02
N LYS A 201 7.48 -22.96 3.90
CA LYS A 201 6.09 -23.21 3.51
C LYS A 201 5.18 -22.34 4.37
N PHE A 202 4.29 -21.64 3.70
CA PHE A 202 3.26 -20.80 4.27
C PHE A 202 1.91 -21.41 3.90
N VAL A 203 1.09 -21.75 4.89
CA VAL A 203 -0.22 -22.36 4.71
C VAL A 203 -1.29 -21.29 4.85
N TYR A 204 -2.32 -21.34 4.00
CA TYR A 204 -3.42 -20.40 4.10
C TYR A 204 -4.18 -20.59 5.42
N SER A 205 -4.28 -19.53 6.21
CA SER A 205 -5.08 -19.46 7.42
C SER A 205 -6.38 -18.75 7.08
N ALA A 206 -7.52 -19.45 7.19
CA ALA A 206 -8.83 -18.84 7.01
C ALA A 206 -9.14 -17.81 8.12
N LYS A 207 -8.59 -18.01 9.32
CA LYS A 207 -8.73 -17.09 10.45
C LYS A 207 -8.05 -15.75 10.18
N ASP A 208 -6.83 -15.79 9.64
CA ASP A 208 -6.03 -14.59 9.36
C ASP A 208 -6.21 -14.08 7.92
N GLU A 209 -7.01 -14.81 7.12
CA GLU A 209 -7.25 -14.62 5.70
C GLU A 209 -5.98 -14.46 4.85
N ARG A 210 -4.87 -15.08 5.27
CA ARG A 210 -3.54 -14.92 4.67
C ARG A 210 -2.70 -16.19 4.80
N TYR A 211 -1.64 -16.29 4.01
CA TYR A 211 -0.65 -17.36 4.11
C TYR A 211 0.30 -17.08 5.28
N VAL A 212 0.38 -18.02 6.22
CA VAL A 212 1.20 -17.91 7.43
C VAL A 212 2.13 -19.10 7.55
N SER A 213 3.31 -18.88 8.12
CA SER A 213 4.23 -19.95 8.52
C SER A 213 4.53 -19.83 9.99
N SER A 214 4.40 -20.93 10.74
CA SER A 214 4.84 -20.99 12.14
C SER A 214 6.36 -20.94 12.27
N LYS A 215 7.08 -21.21 11.18
CA LYS A 215 8.54 -21.27 11.16
C LYS A 215 9.16 -20.00 10.58
N ASN A 216 8.66 -19.58 9.41
CA ASN A 216 9.12 -18.40 8.66
C ASN A 216 10.65 -18.25 8.72
N TYR A 217 11.35 -19.29 8.25
CA TYR A 217 12.80 -19.46 8.45
C TYR A 217 13.59 -18.27 7.91
N PHE A 218 13.27 -17.82 6.69
CA PHE A 218 14.03 -16.74 6.06
C PHE A 218 13.89 -15.41 6.80
N ASP A 219 12.67 -15.00 7.16
CA ASP A 219 12.46 -13.77 7.96
C ASP A 219 13.26 -13.80 9.27
N ARG A 220 13.36 -14.96 9.92
CA ARG A 220 14.17 -15.07 11.15
C ARG A 220 15.65 -14.88 10.88
N ILE A 221 16.18 -15.49 9.81
CA ILE A 221 17.57 -15.27 9.37
C ILE A 221 17.79 -13.77 9.13
N ILE A 222 16.92 -13.12 8.36
CA ILE A 222 17.02 -11.69 8.04
C ILE A 222 17.03 -10.85 9.31
N LYS A 223 16.08 -11.07 10.23
CA LYS A 223 16.02 -10.34 11.50
C LYS A 223 17.28 -10.54 12.33
N GLN A 224 17.80 -11.76 12.39
CA GLN A 224 19.01 -12.06 13.15
C GLN A 224 20.22 -11.31 12.55
N GLN A 225 20.36 -11.33 11.22
CA GLN A 225 21.45 -10.66 10.50
C GLN A 225 21.36 -9.14 10.63
N VAL A 226 20.17 -8.56 10.50
CA VAL A 226 19.95 -7.12 10.72
C VAL A 226 20.26 -6.74 12.17
N ASN A 227 19.81 -7.52 13.16
CA ASN A 227 20.02 -7.20 14.57
C ASN A 227 21.49 -7.31 14.97
N SER A 228 22.21 -8.34 14.49
CA SER A 228 23.64 -8.53 14.77
C SER A 228 24.56 -7.65 13.92
N PHE A 229 24.03 -6.95 12.90
CA PHE A 229 24.84 -6.06 12.09
C PHE A 229 25.26 -4.85 12.91
N ASP A 230 26.55 -4.82 13.24
CA ASP A 230 27.22 -3.73 13.92
C ASP A 230 28.11 -3.02 12.90
N PHE A 231 27.67 -1.84 12.48
CA PHE A 231 28.40 -0.93 11.62
C PHE A 231 28.13 0.47 12.13
N PRO A 232 29.14 1.35 12.23
CA PRO A 232 28.90 2.73 12.63
C PRO A 232 27.94 3.37 11.63
N ALA A 233 26.70 3.61 12.06
CA ALA A 233 25.69 4.15 11.18
C ALA A 233 26.08 5.58 10.80
N GLU A 234 26.32 5.81 9.50
CA GLU A 234 26.62 7.15 8.98
C GLU A 234 25.43 8.11 9.12
N LEU A 235 24.21 7.57 9.27
CA LEU A 235 22.97 8.32 9.48
C LEU A 235 22.14 7.68 10.61
N PRO A 236 21.36 8.49 11.38
CA PRO A 236 20.43 7.97 12.36
C PRO A 236 19.38 7.06 11.72
N GLU A 237 18.93 6.04 12.45
CA GLU A 237 17.86 5.15 11.99
C GLU A 237 16.50 5.87 12.02
N VAL A 238 15.76 5.83 10.91
CA VAL A 238 14.36 6.27 10.85
C VAL A 238 13.49 5.18 11.47
N LYS A 239 13.01 5.42 12.70
CA LYS A 239 12.14 4.48 13.44
C LYS A 239 10.67 4.88 13.41
N ASP A 240 10.43 6.18 13.25
CA ASP A 240 9.13 6.83 13.33
C ASP A 240 9.19 8.22 12.70
N GLU A 241 8.07 8.93 12.70
CA GLU A 241 8.00 10.28 12.14
C GLU A 241 8.90 11.28 12.86
N LYS A 242 9.13 11.11 14.17
CA LYS A 242 9.95 12.01 14.97
C LYS A 242 11.42 11.89 14.57
N SER A 243 11.94 10.68 14.55
CA SER A 243 13.30 10.37 14.06
C SER A 243 13.49 10.80 12.61
N ALA A 244 12.46 10.70 11.78
CA ALA A 244 12.54 11.18 10.41
C ALA A 244 12.57 12.71 10.29
N LYS A 245 11.82 13.43 11.13
CA LYS A 245 11.85 14.90 11.21
C LYS A 245 13.23 15.39 11.68
N GLU A 246 13.85 14.73 12.64
CA GLU A 246 15.19 15.05 13.15
C GLU A 246 16.27 14.92 12.05
N ILE A 247 16.21 13.88 11.21
CA ILE A 247 17.14 13.69 10.07
C ILE A 247 16.93 14.72 8.96
N SER A 248 15.70 15.19 8.76
CA SER A 248 15.41 16.22 7.75
C SER A 248 15.89 17.62 8.13
N GLN A 249 16.17 17.87 9.42
CA GLN A 249 16.65 19.15 9.95
C GLN A 249 18.18 19.22 10.10
N SER A 250 18.89 18.09 9.96
CA SER A 250 20.35 18.00 10.02
C SER A 250 21.05 18.16 8.66
N LYS A 251 20.30 18.46 7.60
CA LYS A 251 20.78 18.79 6.25
C LYS A 251 20.49 20.26 5.95
#